data_AF-A0A9X3IAG9-F1
#
_entry.id   AF-A0A9X3IAG9-F1
#
_cell.length_a   1.000
_cell.length_b   1.000
_cell.length_c   1.000
_cell.angle_alpha   90.00
_cell.angle_beta   90.00
_cell.angle_gamma   90.00
#
_symmetry.space_group_name_H-M   'P 1'
#
loop_
_entity.id
_entity.type
_entity.pdbx_description
1 polymer ?
#
loop_
_entity_poly.entity_id
_entity_poly.type
_entity_poly.pdbx_seq_one_letter_code
_entity_poly.pdbx_strand_id
1 'polypeptide(L)'
;MYRKDLITAEIQKLAEVLARIMGLKLEGNLEDAHIMFNETLISNFSLPIEVLESSDLPSFNAWLESSNLSPEKLDSLSEFLYYELGISAERNKLIAPKLNSIYQFLSEKHKIVHLVNFHRQETIQQYL
;
A
#
# COMPACT_ATOMS: atom_id res chain seq x y z
N MET A 1 17.34 -3.44 21.35
CA MET A 1 16.79 -2.07 21.44
C MET A 1 16.82 -1.40 20.08
N TYR A 2 18.00 -1.04 19.54
CA TYR A 2 18.15 -0.28 18.28
C TYR A 2 17.30 -0.67 17.06
N ARG A 3 17.16 -1.96 16.72
CA ARG A 3 16.45 -2.36 15.49
C ARG A 3 14.93 -2.14 15.55
N LYS A 4 14.32 -2.33 16.74
CA LYS A 4 12.88 -2.10 16.91
C LYS A 4 12.56 -0.60 16.87
N ASP A 5 13.37 0.21 17.53
CA ASP A 5 13.18 1.66 17.60
C ASP A 5 13.29 2.32 16.20
N LEU A 6 14.20 1.81 15.35
CA LEU A 6 14.36 2.27 13.98
C LEU A 6 13.15 1.93 13.09
N ILE A 7 12.61 0.71 13.20
CA ILE A 7 11.41 0.31 12.44
C ILE A 7 10.22 1.15 12.91
N THR A 8 10.02 1.31 14.21
CA THR A 8 8.93 2.14 14.74
C THR A 8 9.01 3.58 14.24
N ALA A 9 10.19 4.19 14.22
CA ALA A 9 10.39 5.53 13.70
C ALA A 9 10.09 5.63 12.19
N GLU A 10 10.43 4.59 11.42
CA GLU A 10 10.14 4.53 10.00
C GLU A 10 8.63 4.41 9.73
N ILE A 11 7.93 3.53 10.45
CA ILE A 11 6.47 3.38 10.33
C ILE A 11 5.75 4.66 10.75
N GLN A 12 6.22 5.34 11.81
CA GLN A 12 5.67 6.62 12.21
C GLN A 12 5.81 7.69 11.12
N LYS A 13 6.97 7.76 10.46
CA LYS A 13 7.17 8.65 9.32
C LYS A 13 6.24 8.32 8.16
N LEU A 14 6.01 7.04 7.85
CA LEU A 14 5.06 6.64 6.81
C LEU A 14 3.64 7.05 7.16
N ALA A 15 3.22 6.91 8.42
CA ALA A 15 1.91 7.37 8.88
C ALA A 15 1.76 8.89 8.77
N GLU A 16 2.80 9.66 9.10
CA GLU A 16 2.81 11.13 8.93
C GLU A 16 2.72 11.53 7.45
N VAL A 17 3.43 10.84 6.56
CA VAL A 17 3.35 11.07 5.11
C VAL A 17 1.94 10.76 4.61
N LEU A 18 1.35 9.63 5.00
CA LEU A 18 -0.01 9.27 4.61
C LEU A 18 -1.02 10.32 5.08
N ALA A 19 -0.90 10.80 6.32
CA ALA A 19 -1.76 11.84 6.86
C ALA A 19 -1.66 13.15 6.05
N ARG A 20 -0.46 13.53 5.59
CA ARG A 20 -0.27 14.69 4.71
C ARG A 20 -0.93 14.50 3.35
N ILE A 21 -0.77 13.33 2.72
CA ILE A 21 -1.45 13.01 1.45
C ILE A 21 -2.96 13.12 1.63
N MET A 22 -3.51 12.57 2.72
CA MET A 22 -4.95 12.67 3.01
C MET A 22 -5.40 14.11 3.23
N GLY A 23 -4.60 14.93 3.94
CA GLY A 23 -4.85 16.36 4.11
C GLY A 23 -4.95 17.10 2.77
N LEU A 24 -3.98 16.88 1.87
CA LEU A 24 -3.98 17.46 0.53
C LEU A 24 -5.21 17.03 -0.30
N LYS A 25 -5.61 15.76 -0.22
CA LYS A 25 -6.85 15.28 -0.88
C LYS A 25 -8.10 16.00 -0.36
N LEU A 26 -8.20 16.20 0.96
CA LEU A 26 -9.32 16.91 1.59
C LEU A 26 -9.37 18.40 1.22
N GLU A 27 -8.20 19.02 1.04
CA GLU A 27 -8.06 20.40 0.58
C GLU A 27 -8.32 20.57 -0.92
N GLY A 28 -8.54 19.47 -1.66
CA GLY A 28 -8.74 19.47 -3.12
C GLY A 28 -7.44 19.58 -3.92
N ASN A 29 -6.28 19.53 -3.25
CA ASN A 29 -4.96 19.56 -3.89
C ASN A 29 -4.55 18.15 -4.33
N LEU A 30 -5.25 17.64 -5.34
CA LEU A 30 -5.12 16.26 -5.80
C LEU A 30 -3.79 16.00 -6.52
N GLU A 31 -3.23 17.00 -7.20
CA GLU A 31 -1.96 16.87 -7.93
C GLU A 31 -0.80 16.69 -6.96
N ASP A 32 -0.67 17.54 -5.94
CA ASP A 32 0.39 17.42 -4.94
C ASP A 32 0.24 16.13 -4.12
N ALA A 33 -1.01 15.74 -3.81
CA ALA A 33 -1.28 14.46 -3.16
C ALA A 33 -0.79 13.27 -4.01
N HIS A 34 -1.02 13.32 -5.32
CA HIS A 34 -0.60 12.27 -6.26
C HIS A 34 0.92 12.23 -6.44
N ILE A 35 1.57 13.39 -6.55
CA ILE A 35 3.03 13.49 -6.61
C ILE A 35 3.66 12.88 -5.36
N MET A 36 3.21 13.30 -4.18
CA MET A 36 3.72 12.78 -2.90
C MET A 36 3.48 11.28 -2.75
N PHE A 37 2.33 10.78 -3.20
CA PHE A 37 2.05 9.36 -3.23
C PHE A 37 3.07 8.60 -4.09
N ASN A 38 3.28 9.02 -5.34
CA ASN A 38 4.21 8.36 -6.25
C ASN A 38 5.66 8.42 -5.73
N GLU A 39 6.10 9.57 -5.21
CA GLU A 39 7.42 9.71 -4.59
C GLU A 39 7.60 8.75 -3.42
N THR A 40 6.57 8.56 -2.60
CA THR A 40 6.61 7.64 -1.46
C THR A 40 6.72 6.19 -1.93
N LEU A 41 5.99 5.79 -2.97
CA LEU A 41 6.09 4.44 -3.54
C LEU A 41 7.50 4.11 -4.01
N ILE A 42 8.14 5.03 -4.72
CA ILE A 42 9.47 4.84 -5.26
C ILE A 42 10.51 4.87 -4.13
N SER A 43 10.51 5.92 -3.30
CA SER A 43 11.59 6.17 -2.34
C SER A 43 11.50 5.32 -1.07
N ASN A 44 10.29 5.07 -0.55
CA ASN A 44 10.11 4.33 0.69
C ASN A 44 9.83 2.85 0.47
N PHE A 45 9.11 2.49 -0.58
CA PHE A 45 8.72 1.09 -0.84
C PHE A 45 9.54 0.43 -1.95
N SER A 46 10.32 1.21 -2.72
CA SER A 46 11.01 0.71 -3.91
C SER A 46 10.05 0.02 -4.88
N LEU A 47 8.81 0.51 -4.95
CA LEU A 47 7.78 0.08 -5.87
C LEU A 47 7.77 1.01 -7.08
N PRO A 48 8.18 0.55 -8.27
CA PRO A 48 8.06 1.33 -9.50
C PRO A 48 6.59 1.61 -9.81
N ILE A 49 6.29 2.83 -10.24
CA ILE A 49 4.92 3.24 -10.55
C ILE A 49 4.38 2.42 -11.72
N GLU A 50 5.22 2.08 -12.69
CA GLU A 50 4.86 1.26 -13.83
C GLU A 50 4.39 -0.14 -13.41
N VAL A 51 4.96 -0.69 -12.34
CA VAL A 51 4.54 -1.99 -11.78
C VAL A 51 3.20 -1.86 -11.06
N LEU A 52 2.95 -0.73 -10.37
CA LEU A 52 1.66 -0.47 -9.73
C LEU A 52 0.54 -0.19 -10.74
N GLU A 53 0.81 0.59 -11.79
CA GLU A 53 -0.17 0.96 -12.82
C GLU A 53 -0.38 -0.13 -13.87
N SER A 54 0.52 -1.12 -13.95
CA SER A 54 0.36 -2.25 -14.86
C SER A 54 -0.86 -3.11 -14.50
N SER A 55 -1.60 -3.53 -15.53
CA SER A 55 -2.64 -4.56 -15.40
C SER A 55 -2.05 -5.97 -15.19
N ASP A 56 -0.74 -6.15 -15.37
CA ASP A 56 -0.06 -7.42 -15.19
C ASP A 56 0.21 -7.71 -13.71
N LEU A 57 -0.76 -8.35 -13.06
CA LEU A 57 -0.64 -8.80 -11.67
C LEU A 57 0.59 -9.72 -11.43
N PRO A 58 0.97 -10.64 -12.34
CA PRO A 58 2.23 -11.39 -12.24
C PRO A 58 3.47 -10.53 -12.00
N SER A 59 3.64 -9.41 -12.73
CA SER A 59 4.77 -8.48 -12.50
C SER A 59 4.77 -7.89 -11.09
N PHE A 60 3.58 -7.53 -10.57
CA PHE A 60 3.44 -7.03 -9.21
C PHE A 60 3.78 -8.12 -8.17
N ASN A 61 3.32 -9.36 -8.39
CA ASN A 61 3.61 -10.47 -7.49
C ASN A 61 5.12 -10.80 -7.48
N ALA A 62 5.79 -10.75 -8.64
CA ALA A 62 7.23 -10.93 -8.74
C ALA A 62 8.00 -9.82 -7.98
N TRP A 63 7.54 -8.56 -8.09
CA TRP A 63 8.06 -7.48 -7.26
C TRP A 63 7.84 -7.75 -5.77
N LEU A 64 6.64 -8.16 -5.37
CA LEU A 64 6.30 -8.43 -3.97
C LEU A 64 7.18 -9.54 -3.37
N GLU A 65 7.39 -10.63 -4.10
CA GLU A 65 8.24 -11.73 -3.67
C GLU A 65 9.73 -11.39 -3.58
N SER A 66 10.20 -10.52 -4.48
CA SER A 66 11.59 -10.03 -4.47
C SER A 66 11.82 -8.83 -3.55
N SER A 67 10.74 -8.21 -3.07
CA SER A 67 10.82 -7.08 -2.13
C SER A 67 11.37 -7.57 -0.78
N ASN A 68 12.42 -6.90 -0.30
CA ASN A 68 12.96 -7.13 1.04
C ASN A 68 12.27 -6.25 2.10
N LEU A 69 10.99 -5.90 1.87
CA LEU A 69 10.23 -5.08 2.78
C LEU A 69 9.89 -5.87 4.05
N SER A 70 9.96 -5.20 5.21
CA SER A 70 9.50 -5.79 6.45
C SER A 70 7.97 -5.89 6.46
N PRO A 71 7.39 -6.77 7.29
CA PRO A 71 5.94 -6.92 7.39
C PRO A 71 5.24 -5.61 7.72
N GLU A 72 5.82 -4.80 8.59
CA GLU A 72 5.29 -3.51 9.01
C GLU A 72 5.29 -2.49 7.87
N LYS A 73 6.30 -2.52 6.99
CA LYS A 73 6.32 -1.67 5.79
C LYS A 73 5.32 -2.16 4.75
N LEU A 74 5.15 -3.46 4.57
CA LEU A 74 4.13 -4.01 3.69
C LEU A 74 2.71 -3.68 4.19
N ASP A 75 2.49 -3.75 5.50
CA ASP A 75 1.25 -3.32 6.13
C ASP A 75 1.01 -1.82 5.90
N SER A 76 2.04 -0.99 6.08
CA SER A 76 1.96 0.44 5.74
C SER A 76 1.62 0.67 4.26
N LEU A 77 2.30 -0.01 3.32
CA LEU A 77 2.00 0.09 1.90
C LEU A 77 0.54 -0.27 1.60
N SER A 78 0.00 -1.28 2.28
CA SER A 78 -1.39 -1.69 2.12
C SER A 78 -2.38 -0.57 2.48
N GLU A 79 -2.08 0.24 3.51
CA GLU A 79 -2.86 1.43 3.86
C GLU A 79 -2.84 2.46 2.73
N PHE A 80 -1.66 2.78 2.19
CA PHE A 80 -1.52 3.72 1.07
C PHE A 80 -2.36 3.29 -0.12
N LEU A 81 -2.30 2.01 -0.50
CA LEU A 81 -3.07 1.47 -1.62
C LEU A 81 -4.57 1.39 -1.30
N TYR A 82 -4.97 1.11 -0.06
CA TYR A 82 -6.37 1.08 0.32
C TYR A 82 -7.05 2.43 0.11
N TYR A 83 -6.36 3.54 0.40
CA TYR A 83 -6.87 4.90 0.16
C TYR A 83 -6.89 5.34 -1.32
N GLU A 84 -6.41 4.49 -2.23
CA GLU A 84 -6.60 4.66 -3.67
C GLU A 84 -7.89 3.99 -4.17
N LEU A 85 -8.51 3.14 -3.34
CA LEU A 85 -9.82 2.56 -3.65
C LEU A 85 -10.93 3.61 -3.51
N GLY A 86 -11.99 3.44 -4.29
CA GLY A 86 -13.15 4.32 -4.30
C GLY A 86 -12.99 5.58 -5.14
N ILE A 87 -11.80 5.85 -5.68
CA ILE A 87 -11.55 7.01 -6.56
C ILE A 87 -12.24 6.82 -7.92
N SER A 88 -12.06 5.65 -8.56
CA SER A 88 -12.75 5.29 -9.80
C SER A 88 -12.83 3.78 -9.99
N ALA A 89 -13.71 3.32 -10.87
CA ALA A 89 -13.85 1.91 -11.19
C ALA A 89 -12.56 1.33 -11.81
N GLU A 90 -11.87 2.12 -12.64
CA GLU A 90 -10.60 1.76 -13.27
C GLU A 90 -9.50 1.62 -12.22
N ARG A 91 -9.41 2.59 -11.29
CA ARG A 91 -8.44 2.56 -10.19
C ARG A 91 -8.68 1.35 -9.30
N ASN A 92 -9.93 1.06 -8.97
CA ASN A 92 -10.30 -0.09 -8.15
C ASN A 92 -9.85 -1.40 -8.80
N LYS A 93 -10.09 -1.59 -10.11
CA LYS A 93 -9.66 -2.79 -10.84
C LYS A 93 -8.15 -2.97 -10.85
N LEU A 94 -7.38 -1.88 -10.85
CA LEU A 94 -5.91 -1.93 -10.82
C LEU A 94 -5.37 -2.23 -9.41
N ILE A 95 -5.94 -1.61 -8.38
CA ILE A 95 -5.40 -1.64 -7.02
C ILE A 95 -5.91 -2.82 -6.21
N ALA A 96 -7.20 -3.20 -6.35
CA ALA A 96 -7.82 -4.27 -5.57
C ALA A 96 -7.07 -5.62 -5.65
N PRO A 97 -6.67 -6.12 -6.83
CA PRO A 97 -5.93 -7.39 -6.92
C PRO A 97 -4.56 -7.32 -6.25
N LYS A 98 -3.85 -6.19 -6.40
CA LYS A 98 -2.51 -5.96 -5.83
C LYS A 98 -2.55 -5.88 -4.30
N LEU A 99 -3.54 -5.17 -3.79
CA LEU A 99 -3.79 -5.08 -2.35
C LEU A 99 -4.14 -6.45 -1.77
N ASN A 100 -4.93 -7.26 -2.48
CA ASN A 100 -5.20 -8.63 -2.08
C ASN A 100 -3.93 -9.50 -2.05
N SER A 101 -3.03 -9.36 -3.04
CA SER A 101 -1.72 -10.05 -3.03
C SER A 101 -0.87 -9.67 -1.81
N ILE A 102 -0.84 -8.40 -1.42
CA ILE A 102 -0.12 -7.96 -0.21
C ILE A 102 -0.71 -8.62 1.05
N TYR A 103 -2.04 -8.61 1.20
CA TYR A 103 -2.69 -9.23 2.36
C TYR A 103 -2.47 -10.74 2.41
N GLN A 104 -2.53 -11.41 1.27
CA GLN A 104 -2.23 -12.84 1.19
C GLN A 104 -0.78 -13.11 1.59
N PHE A 105 0.17 -12.32 1.09
CA PHE A 105 1.59 -12.45 1.44
C PHE A 105 1.85 -12.23 2.94
N LEU A 106 1.24 -11.20 3.54
CA LEU A 106 1.33 -10.92 4.97
C LEU A 106 0.73 -12.06 5.82
N SER A 107 -0.42 -12.60 5.39
CA SER A 107 -1.09 -13.71 6.07
C SER A 107 -0.26 -15.00 6.00
N GLU A 108 0.20 -15.38 4.80
CA GLU A 108 0.92 -16.63 4.57
C GLU A 108 2.33 -16.64 5.17
N LYS A 109 3.10 -15.55 4.98
CA LYS A 109 4.50 -15.51 5.42
C LYS A 109 4.69 -15.02 6.85
N HIS A 110 3.81 -14.16 7.35
CA HIS A 110 4.00 -13.52 8.66
C HIS A 110 2.94 -13.90 9.70
N LYS A 111 1.93 -14.70 9.32
CA LYS A 111 0.79 -15.07 10.19
C LYS A 111 0.10 -13.86 10.80
N ILE A 112 0.23 -12.70 10.15
CA ILE A 112 -0.42 -11.46 10.56
C ILE A 112 -1.85 -11.53 10.02
N VAL A 113 -2.74 -12.10 10.83
CA VAL A 113 -4.18 -12.02 10.61
C VAL A 113 -4.67 -10.77 11.34
N HIS A 114 -4.44 -9.59 10.76
CA HIS A 114 -5.07 -8.38 11.30
C HIS A 114 -6.58 -8.50 11.05
N LEU A 115 -7.39 -8.41 12.11
CA LEU A 115 -8.86 -8.44 12.02
C LEU A 115 -9.39 -7.38 11.03
N VAL A 116 -8.65 -6.27 10.88
CA VAL A 116 -8.89 -5.19 9.91
C VAL A 116 -8.72 -5.68 8.46
N ASN A 117 -7.76 -6.57 8.19
CA ASN A 117 -7.51 -7.10 6.85
C ASN A 117 -8.66 -7.99 6.37
N PHE A 118 -9.35 -8.69 7.27
CA PHE A 118 -10.52 -9.49 6.91
C PHE A 118 -11.68 -8.62 6.41
N HIS A 119 -12.04 -7.57 7.15
CA HIS A 119 -13.10 -6.65 6.75
C HIS A 119 -12.75 -5.86 5.47
N ARG A 120 -11.47 -5.50 5.30
CA ARG A 120 -10.99 -4.88 4.06
C ARG A 120 -10.98 -5.86 2.90
N GLN A 121 -10.67 -7.14 3.12
CA GLN A 121 -10.79 -8.18 2.09
C GLN A 121 -12.25 -8.37 1.66
N GLU A 122 -13.22 -8.35 2.58
CA GLU A 122 -14.65 -8.37 2.22
C GLU A 122 -15.04 -7.15 1.36
N THR A 123 -14.47 -5.98 1.66
CA THR A 123 -14.69 -4.77 0.86
C THR A 123 -14.04 -4.88 -0.52
N ILE A 124 -12.83 -5.45 -0.61
CA ILE A 124 -12.08 -5.64 -1.86
C ILE A 124 -12.76 -6.64 -2.79
N GLN A 125 -13.39 -7.68 -2.24
CA GLN A 125 -14.18 -8.66 -3.01
C GLN A 125 -15.30 -8.01 -3.83
N GLN A 126 -15.78 -6.82 -3.44
CA GLN A 126 -16.81 -6.10 -4.21
C GLN A 126 -16.26 -5.48 -5.52
N TYR A 127 -14.94 -5.43 -5.67
CA TYR A 127 -14.27 -4.83 -6.82
C TYR A 127 -13.51 -5.83 -7.71
N LEU A 128 -13.45 -7.11 -7.31
CA LEU A 128 -12.87 -8.24 -8.06
C LEU A 128 -13.95 -8.97 -8.85
#